data_AF-A0A6I2FWG9-F1
#
_entry.id   AF-A0A6I2FWG9-F1
#
_cell.length_a   1.000
_cell.length_b   1.000
_cell.length_c   1.000
_cell.angle_alpha   90.00
_cell.angle_beta   90.00
_cell.angle_gamma   90.00
#
_symmetry.space_group_name_H-M   'P 1'
#
loop_
_entity.id
_entity.type
_entity.pdbx_description
1 polymer ?
#
loop_
_entity_poly.entity_id
_entity_poly.type
_entity_poly.pdbx_seq_one_letter_code
_entity_poly.pdbx_strand_id
1 'polypeptide(L)'
;MGEIPGARAELDRHGRVLRTQLADLIALLTPDADLTLLFLDEPTVADWHEPLKYRYSTTFRAQRAEDVSAPDTVRRGAAMLANAGWEVSESREVNRTLVTGYSNGNTLEIRVPDQVPTVLFSASTPAMALTTVSEPERPDPIRTAATLSSRHVLCYECDGLGVCPECGGRGWLTDAAAGRVTCPECSGGRMCPICQGAGQLAISRLQPFQRRFYPDLPE
;
A
#
# COMPACT_ATOMS: atom_id res chain seq x y z
N MET A 1 4.26 -17.27 3.87
CA MET A 1 3.34 -16.18 4.28
C MET A 1 1.97 -16.78 4.47
N GLY A 2 1.44 -16.77 5.70
CA GLY A 2 0.11 -17.31 5.98
C GLY A 2 -0.95 -16.23 5.81
N GLU A 3 -2.04 -16.53 5.11
CA GLU A 3 -3.23 -15.68 5.14
C GLU A 3 -3.78 -15.65 6.57
N ILE A 4 -4.21 -14.47 7.04
CA ILE A 4 -4.93 -14.37 8.31
C ILE A 4 -6.36 -14.88 8.04
N PRO A 5 -6.80 -15.98 8.68
CA PRO A 5 -8.11 -16.57 8.39
C PRO A 5 -9.24 -15.54 8.57
N GLY A 6 -10.05 -15.37 7.52
CA GLY A 6 -11.21 -14.46 7.53
C GLY A 6 -10.89 -12.97 7.36
N ALA A 7 -9.63 -12.53 7.43
CA ALA A 7 -9.28 -11.10 7.35
C ALA A 7 -9.73 -10.47 6.03
N ARG A 8 -9.57 -11.17 4.90
CA ARG A 8 -10.05 -10.68 3.61
C ARG A 8 -11.57 -10.57 3.55
N ALA A 9 -12.28 -11.59 4.02
CA ALA A 9 -13.74 -11.60 4.03
C ALA A 9 -14.32 -10.49 4.93
N GLU A 10 -13.64 -10.20 6.04
CA GLU A 10 -13.97 -9.08 6.92
C GLU A 10 -13.74 -7.73 6.23
N LEU A 11 -12.58 -7.52 5.62
CA LEU A 11 -12.30 -6.28 4.87
C LEU A 11 -13.31 -6.08 3.74
N ASP A 12 -13.69 -7.14 3.01
CA ASP A 12 -14.70 -7.10 1.96
C ASP A 12 -16.11 -6.80 2.52
N ARG A 13 -16.42 -7.28 3.74
CA ARG A 13 -17.66 -6.92 4.45
C ARG A 13 -17.67 -5.42 4.77
N HIS A 14 -16.57 -4.88 5.28
CA HIS A 14 -16.43 -3.42 5.51
C HIS A 14 -16.59 -2.64 4.20
N GLY A 15 -15.95 -3.08 3.11
CA GLY A 15 -16.05 -2.45 1.79
C GLY A 15 -17.49 -2.40 1.27
N ARG A 16 -18.25 -3.51 1.36
CA ARG A 16 -19.65 -3.54 0.93
C ARG A 16 -20.53 -2.60 1.75
N VAL A 17 -20.41 -2.63 3.08
CA VAL A 17 -21.18 -1.73 3.97
C VAL A 17 -20.87 -0.27 3.65
N LEU A 18 -19.58 0.07 3.49
CA LEU A 18 -19.15 1.42 3.16
C LEU A 18 -19.69 1.88 1.81
N ARG A 19 -19.66 1.02 0.79
CA ARG A 19 -20.20 1.31 -0.55
C ARG A 19 -21.69 1.62 -0.50
N THR A 20 -22.48 0.81 0.21
CA THR A 20 -23.93 1.05 0.35
C THR A 20 -24.20 2.40 1.02
N GLN A 21 -23.55 2.67 2.15
CA GLN A 21 -23.74 3.93 2.89
C GLN A 21 -23.33 5.15 2.07
N LEU A 22 -22.23 5.05 1.34
CA LEU A 22 -21.76 6.11 0.45
C LEU A 22 -22.73 6.35 -0.72
N ALA A 23 -23.26 5.30 -1.33
CA ALA A 23 -24.22 5.40 -2.43
C ALA A 23 -25.52 6.09 -1.97
N ASP A 24 -26.05 5.69 -0.80
CA ASP A 24 -27.24 6.31 -0.20
C ASP A 24 -27.01 7.80 0.07
N LEU A 25 -25.81 8.16 0.55
CA LEU A 25 -25.44 9.53 0.86
C LEU A 25 -25.32 10.40 -0.39
N ILE A 26 -24.70 9.87 -1.45
CA ILE A 26 -24.59 10.55 -2.75
C ILE A 26 -25.98 10.73 -3.36
N ALA A 27 -26.80 9.68 -3.38
CA ALA A 27 -28.17 9.76 -3.92
C ALA A 27 -29.03 10.79 -3.18
N LEU A 28 -28.84 10.93 -1.86
CA LEU A 28 -29.54 11.92 -1.06
C LEU A 28 -29.09 13.35 -1.38
N LEU A 29 -27.78 13.60 -1.42
CA LEU A 29 -27.24 14.97 -1.49
C LEU A 29 -27.07 15.48 -2.93
N THR A 30 -26.90 14.57 -3.88
CA THR A 30 -26.66 14.86 -5.30
C THR A 30 -27.41 13.83 -6.16
N PRO A 31 -28.76 13.95 -6.29
CA PRO A 31 -29.60 12.91 -6.89
C PRO A 31 -29.31 12.65 -8.38
N ASP A 32 -28.75 13.63 -9.09
CA ASP A 32 -28.38 13.52 -10.51
C ASP A 32 -26.97 12.93 -10.72
N ALA A 33 -26.29 12.50 -9.66
CA ALA A 33 -24.95 11.95 -9.76
C ALA A 33 -24.94 10.57 -10.45
N ASP A 34 -24.00 10.38 -11.37
CA ASP A 34 -23.78 9.09 -12.01
C ASP A 34 -23.01 8.14 -11.07
N LEU A 35 -23.75 7.30 -10.36
CA LEU A 35 -23.19 6.30 -9.44
C LEU A 35 -22.42 5.17 -10.15
N THR A 36 -22.48 5.06 -11.48
CA THR A 36 -21.66 4.07 -12.20
C THR A 36 -20.17 4.38 -12.10
N LEU A 37 -19.82 5.64 -11.79
CA LEU A 37 -18.44 6.09 -11.55
C LEU A 37 -17.96 5.84 -10.10
N LEU A 38 -18.82 5.30 -9.23
CA LEU A 38 -18.44 4.96 -7.87
C LEU A 38 -17.76 3.59 -7.84
N PHE A 39 -16.44 3.59 -7.85
CA PHE A 39 -15.61 2.39 -7.77
C PHE A 39 -15.08 2.18 -6.35
N LEU A 40 -15.26 0.97 -5.82
CA LEU A 40 -14.72 0.51 -4.54
C LEU A 40 -14.51 -1.00 -4.62
N ASP A 41 -13.80 -1.42 -5.67
CA ASP A 41 -13.85 -2.81 -6.14
C ASP A 41 -12.71 -3.66 -5.58
N GLU A 42 -11.55 -3.04 -5.32
CA GLU A 42 -10.40 -3.70 -4.72
C GLU A 42 -9.76 -2.86 -3.61
N PRO A 43 -9.26 -3.51 -2.53
CA PRO A 43 -8.56 -2.81 -1.49
C PRO A 43 -7.13 -2.49 -1.94
N THR A 44 -6.64 -1.32 -1.54
CA THR A 44 -5.28 -0.86 -1.85
C THR A 44 -4.41 -0.90 -0.58
N VAL A 45 -3.09 -0.86 -0.77
CA VAL A 45 -2.14 -0.80 0.36
C VAL A 45 -2.29 0.56 1.06
N ALA A 46 -2.71 0.50 2.33
CA ALA A 46 -2.90 1.65 3.21
C ALA A 46 -1.66 1.95 4.06
N ASP A 47 -0.90 0.90 4.39
CA ASP A 47 0.27 0.96 5.26
C ASP A 47 1.33 -0.01 4.71
N TRP A 48 2.51 0.53 4.44
CA TRP A 48 3.63 -0.23 3.90
C TRP A 48 4.47 -0.92 4.98
N HIS A 49 4.21 -0.71 6.27
CA HIS A 49 4.86 -1.46 7.34
C HIS A 49 4.50 -2.94 7.26
N GLU A 50 5.39 -3.82 7.73
CA GLU A 50 5.11 -5.25 7.80
C GLU A 50 4.25 -5.60 9.03
N PRO A 51 3.17 -6.38 8.87
CA PRO A 51 2.61 -6.86 7.61
C PRO A 51 1.83 -5.75 6.90
N LEU A 52 1.88 -5.73 5.56
CA LEU A 52 1.14 -4.74 4.77
C LEU A 52 -0.32 -4.68 5.20
N LYS A 53 -0.83 -3.47 5.38
CA LYS A 53 -2.26 -3.26 5.65
C LYS A 53 -2.96 -2.75 4.42
N TYR A 54 -4.16 -3.26 4.21
CA TYR A 54 -4.99 -2.97 3.06
C TYR A 54 -6.27 -2.29 3.53
N ARG A 55 -6.81 -1.39 2.71
CA ARG A 55 -8.13 -0.79 2.93
C ARG A 55 -8.85 -0.55 1.62
N TYR A 56 -10.17 -0.55 1.66
CA TYR A 56 -10.96 0.06 0.61
C TYR A 56 -10.97 1.57 0.85
N SER A 57 -10.74 2.36 -0.21
CA SER A 57 -10.90 3.81 -0.16
C SER A 57 -11.34 4.34 -1.51
N THR A 58 -12.20 5.35 -1.50
CA THR A 58 -12.63 6.00 -2.73
C THR A 58 -12.86 7.50 -2.51
N THR A 59 -12.85 8.25 -3.60
CA THR A 59 -13.24 9.64 -3.62
C THR A 59 -14.17 9.85 -4.81
N PHE A 60 -15.33 10.45 -4.55
CA PHE A 60 -16.37 10.67 -5.53
C PHE A 60 -16.72 12.16 -5.56
N ARG A 61 -16.81 12.72 -6.77
CA ARG A 61 -17.14 14.12 -6.98
C ARG A 61 -18.50 14.22 -7.65
N ALA A 62 -19.40 15.00 -7.05
CA ALA A 62 -20.72 15.27 -7.60
C ALA A 62 -21.06 16.76 -7.55
N GLN A 63 -22.26 17.10 -8.01
CA GLN A 63 -22.79 18.46 -7.95
C GLN A 63 -24.07 18.48 -7.13
N ARG A 64 -24.18 19.40 -6.17
CA ARG A 64 -25.44 19.74 -5.51
C ARG A 64 -26.29 20.56 -6.47
N ALA A 65 -27.61 20.47 -6.32
CA ALA A 65 -28.54 21.32 -7.04
C ALA A 65 -28.28 22.81 -6.75
N GLU A 66 -28.50 23.67 -7.75
CA GLU A 66 -28.17 25.11 -7.66
C GLU A 66 -28.96 25.85 -6.57
N ASP A 67 -30.16 25.36 -6.25
CA ASP A 67 -31.06 25.91 -5.23
C ASP A 67 -30.74 25.42 -3.81
N VAL A 68 -29.89 24.40 -3.66
CA VAL A 68 -29.50 23.86 -2.35
C VAL A 68 -28.22 24.54 -1.88
N SER A 69 -28.29 25.24 -0.73
CA SER A 69 -27.12 25.91 -0.15
C SER A 69 -26.09 24.93 0.42
N ALA A 70 -24.82 25.35 0.52
CA ALA A 70 -23.77 24.52 1.12
C ALA A 70 -24.07 24.14 2.58
N PRO A 71 -24.53 25.07 3.45
CA PRO A 71 -24.96 24.72 4.81
C PRO A 71 -26.11 23.71 4.84
N ASP A 72 -27.05 23.77 3.90
CA ASP A 72 -28.14 22.79 3.83
C ASP A 72 -27.63 21.41 3.42
N THR A 73 -26.71 21.33 2.45
CA THR A 73 -26.03 20.07 2.08
C THR A 73 -25.31 19.45 3.29
N VAL A 74 -24.54 20.25 4.03
CA VAL A 74 -23.82 19.84 5.25
C VAL A 74 -24.80 19.30 6.30
N ARG A 75 -25.85 20.07 6.63
CA ARG A 75 -26.86 19.68 7.63
C ARG A 75 -27.54 18.37 7.26
N ARG A 76 -27.92 18.20 5.99
CA ARG A 76 -28.54 16.96 5.50
C ARG A 76 -27.59 15.76 5.58
N GLY A 77 -26.33 15.94 5.20
CA GLY A 77 -25.31 14.89 5.27
C GLY A 77 -25.03 14.47 6.72
N ALA A 78 -24.83 15.43 7.61
CA ALA A 78 -24.62 15.18 9.03
C ALA A 78 -25.82 14.45 9.67
N ALA A 79 -27.04 14.91 9.38
CA ALA A 79 -28.27 14.28 9.89
C ALA A 79 -28.42 12.84 9.39
N MET A 80 -28.14 12.57 8.11
CA MET A 80 -28.20 11.21 7.57
C MET A 80 -27.20 10.28 8.28
N LEU A 81 -25.95 10.70 8.42
CA LEU A 81 -24.92 9.91 9.09
C LEU A 81 -25.29 9.63 10.56
N ALA A 82 -25.74 10.66 11.29
CA ALA A 82 -26.18 10.52 12.68
C ALA A 82 -27.37 9.55 12.81
N ASN A 83 -28.36 9.63 11.92
CA ASN A 83 -29.51 8.72 11.91
C ASN A 83 -29.12 7.27 11.58
N ALA A 84 -28.04 7.08 10.82
CA ALA A 84 -27.45 5.78 10.56
C ALA A 84 -26.54 5.28 11.70
N GLY A 85 -26.47 6.01 12.83
CA GLY A 85 -25.69 5.64 14.00
C GLY A 85 -24.18 5.92 13.88
N TRP A 86 -23.78 6.79 12.95
CA TRP A 86 -22.39 7.24 12.85
C TRP A 86 -22.11 8.32 13.90
N GLU A 87 -20.89 8.32 14.43
CA GLU A 87 -20.37 9.46 15.18
C GLU A 87 -20.01 10.57 14.18
N VAL A 88 -20.60 11.75 14.33
CA VAL A 88 -20.46 12.85 13.37
C VAL A 88 -19.74 14.02 14.01
N SER A 89 -18.75 14.53 13.29
CA SER A 89 -18.05 15.79 13.58
C SER A 89 -18.17 16.73 12.39
N GLU A 90 -18.32 18.02 12.68
CA GLU A 90 -18.34 19.07 11.67
C GLU A 90 -17.17 20.01 11.93
N SER A 91 -16.44 20.36 10.87
CA SER A 91 -15.40 21.38 10.92
C SER A 91 -15.58 22.38 9.78
N ARG A 92 -15.40 23.66 10.10
CA ARG A 92 -15.47 24.74 9.13
C ARG A 92 -14.06 25.21 8.78
N GLU A 93 -13.74 25.18 7.51
CA GLU A 93 -12.51 25.74 6.95
C GLU A 93 -12.84 27.06 6.21
N VAL A 94 -11.81 27.78 5.77
CA VAL A 94 -11.93 29.15 5.22
C VAL A 94 -12.91 29.25 4.04
N ASN A 95 -13.09 28.19 3.25
CA ASN A 95 -13.90 28.20 2.03
C ASN A 95 -14.75 26.93 1.82
N ARG A 96 -14.87 26.09 2.84
CA ARG A 96 -15.61 24.83 2.80
C ARG A 96 -15.97 24.37 4.19
N THR A 97 -17.02 23.58 4.27
CA THR A 97 -17.36 22.82 5.46
C THR A 97 -17.07 21.34 5.21
N LEU A 98 -16.50 20.68 6.21
CA LEU A 98 -16.21 19.26 6.25
C LEU A 98 -17.12 18.61 7.29
N VAL A 99 -17.86 17.59 6.87
CA VAL A 99 -18.55 16.65 7.77
C VAL A 99 -17.79 15.34 7.75
N THR A 100 -17.39 14.85 8.91
CA THR A 100 -16.74 13.55 9.05
C THR A 100 -17.59 12.63 9.91
N GLY A 101 -18.00 11.51 9.35
CA GLY A 101 -18.66 10.40 10.03
C GLY A 101 -17.66 9.27 10.33
N TYR A 102 -17.75 8.70 11.52
CA TYR A 102 -17.04 7.49 11.92
C TYR A 102 -18.00 6.38 12.37
N SER A 103 -17.78 5.15 11.91
CA SER A 103 -18.55 3.97 12.36
C SER A 103 -17.76 2.69 12.16
N ASN A 104 -17.53 1.95 13.25
CA ASN A 104 -16.78 0.68 13.23
C ASN A 104 -15.41 0.80 12.53
N GLY A 105 -14.73 1.92 12.75
CA GLY A 105 -13.44 2.26 12.13
C GLY A 105 -13.52 2.62 10.63
N ASN A 106 -14.70 2.60 10.02
CA ASN A 106 -14.90 3.22 8.71
C ASN A 106 -15.02 4.74 8.87
N THR A 107 -14.59 5.46 7.85
CA THR A 107 -14.67 6.92 7.78
C THR A 107 -15.41 7.33 6.52
N LEU A 108 -16.33 8.28 6.65
CA LEU A 108 -16.98 8.99 5.54
C LEU A 108 -16.76 10.50 5.72
N GLU A 109 -16.38 11.18 4.65
CA GLU A 109 -16.14 12.61 4.65
C GLU A 109 -16.95 13.28 3.54
N ILE A 110 -17.59 14.39 3.87
CA ILE A 110 -18.33 15.24 2.94
C ILE A 110 -17.68 16.61 2.97
N ARG A 111 -17.07 17.04 1.87
CA ARG A 111 -16.53 18.39 1.72
C ARG A 111 -17.42 19.19 0.79
N VAL A 112 -17.94 20.29 1.32
CA VAL A 112 -18.85 21.19 0.59
C VAL A 112 -18.20 22.57 0.54
N PRO A 113 -17.61 22.98 -0.59
CA PRO A 113 -17.15 24.34 -0.80
C PRO A 113 -18.32 25.32 -0.84
N ASP A 114 -18.09 26.53 -0.31
CA ASP A 114 -19.14 27.54 -0.16
C ASP A 114 -19.62 28.10 -1.51
N GLN A 115 -18.67 28.32 -2.43
CA GLN A 115 -18.90 29.10 -3.65
C GLN A 115 -19.20 28.28 -4.91
N VAL A 116 -18.94 26.98 -4.89
CA VAL A 116 -19.16 26.10 -6.05
C VAL A 116 -20.15 25.00 -5.70
N PRO A 117 -20.92 24.48 -6.68
CA PRO A 117 -21.88 23.41 -6.44
C PRO A 117 -21.21 22.03 -6.28
N THR A 118 -19.88 21.94 -6.35
CA THR A 118 -19.18 20.65 -6.19
C THR A 118 -19.36 20.12 -4.76
N VAL A 119 -19.65 18.83 -4.61
CA VAL A 119 -19.55 18.10 -3.34
C VAL A 119 -18.53 16.99 -3.53
N LEU A 120 -17.56 16.90 -2.61
CA LEU A 120 -16.57 15.83 -2.60
C LEU A 120 -16.90 14.86 -1.47
N PHE A 121 -17.07 13.59 -1.82
CA PHE A 121 -17.23 12.51 -0.89
C PHE A 121 -15.94 11.70 -0.84
N SER A 122 -15.45 11.42 0.36
CA SER A 122 -14.32 10.50 0.55
C SER A 122 -14.73 9.43 1.56
N ALA A 123 -14.30 8.19 1.32
CA ALA A 123 -14.66 7.08 2.18
C ALA A 123 -13.47 6.14 2.33
N SER A 124 -13.29 5.57 3.53
CA SER A 124 -12.31 4.52 3.75
C SER A 124 -12.73 3.52 4.81
N THR A 125 -12.36 2.25 4.64
CA THR A 125 -12.46 1.22 5.68
C THR A 125 -11.25 1.29 6.61
N PRO A 126 -11.27 0.60 7.77
CA PRO A 126 -10.06 0.34 8.54
C PRO A 126 -8.96 -0.27 7.68
N ALA A 127 -7.71 0.05 8.00
CA ALA A 127 -6.54 -0.62 7.43
C ALA A 127 -6.33 -1.96 8.15
N MET A 128 -6.35 -3.07 7.41
CA MET A 128 -6.26 -4.43 7.95
C MET A 128 -5.09 -5.20 7.34
N ALA A 129 -4.33 -5.90 8.17
CA ALA A 129 -3.38 -6.89 7.69
C ALA A 129 -4.15 -8.10 7.13
N LEU A 130 -3.78 -8.53 5.92
CA LEU A 130 -4.38 -9.72 5.29
C LEU A 130 -3.52 -10.97 5.46
N THR A 131 -2.25 -10.79 5.82
CA THR A 131 -1.25 -11.83 5.96
C THR A 131 -0.48 -11.66 7.26
N THR A 132 0.02 -12.75 7.82
CA THR A 132 0.94 -12.69 8.96
C THR A 132 2.33 -12.25 8.51
N VAL A 133 3.08 -11.63 9.42
CA VAL A 133 4.51 -11.41 9.22
C VAL A 133 5.17 -12.78 9.14
N SER A 134 5.82 -13.06 8.02
CA SER A 134 6.67 -14.23 7.85
C SER A 134 8.10 -13.74 7.97
N GLU A 135 8.93 -14.46 8.73
CA GLU A 135 10.37 -14.26 8.62
C GLU A 135 10.79 -14.45 7.15
N PRO A 136 11.67 -13.58 6.62
CA PRO A 136 12.15 -13.74 5.26
C PRO A 136 12.93 -15.05 5.16
N GLU A 137 12.40 -16.00 4.40
CA GLU A 137 13.12 -17.23 4.12
C GLU A 137 14.31 -16.89 3.21
N ARG A 138 15.51 -17.28 3.65
CA ARG A 138 16.71 -17.11 2.84
C ARG A 138 16.61 -18.07 1.66
N PRO A 139 16.74 -17.61 0.41
CA PRO A 139 16.66 -18.52 -0.73
C PRO A 139 17.82 -19.50 -0.71
N ASP A 140 17.62 -20.67 -1.31
CA ASP A 140 18.71 -21.62 -1.53
C ASP A 140 19.78 -21.02 -2.47
N PRO A 141 21.06 -21.36 -2.27
CA PRO A 141 22.12 -20.93 -3.19
C PRO A 141 21.91 -21.46 -4.60
N ILE A 142 21.90 -20.56 -5.59
CA ILE A 142 21.90 -20.94 -7.00
C ILE A 142 23.24 -21.56 -7.44
N ARG A 143 24.30 -21.30 -6.67
CA ARG A 143 25.62 -21.89 -6.80
C ARG A 143 26.15 -22.31 -5.44
N THR A 144 26.76 -23.48 -5.39
CA THR A 144 27.55 -23.96 -4.26
C THR A 144 28.96 -24.26 -4.75
N ALA A 145 29.89 -24.53 -3.83
CA ALA A 145 31.25 -24.94 -4.20
C ALA A 145 31.24 -26.19 -5.13
N ALA A 146 30.27 -27.09 -4.95
CA ALA A 146 30.13 -28.29 -5.76
C ALA A 146 29.53 -28.04 -7.17
N THR A 147 28.81 -26.94 -7.37
CA THR A 147 28.10 -26.64 -8.64
C THR A 147 28.72 -25.47 -9.40
N LEU A 148 29.94 -25.06 -9.05
CA LEU A 148 30.63 -23.98 -9.75
C LEU A 148 30.94 -24.36 -11.19
N SER A 149 30.77 -23.40 -12.10
CA SER A 149 31.28 -23.54 -13.46
C SER A 149 32.81 -23.55 -13.46
N SER A 150 33.43 -24.27 -14.40
CA SER A 150 34.90 -24.24 -14.55
C SER A 150 35.40 -22.81 -14.72
N ARG A 151 36.54 -22.48 -14.09
CA ARG A 151 37.15 -21.14 -14.06
C ARG A 151 36.28 -20.04 -13.42
N HIS A 152 35.37 -20.42 -12.53
CA HIS A 152 34.60 -19.50 -11.70
C HIS A 152 34.86 -19.73 -10.22
N VAL A 153 34.58 -18.72 -9.43
CA VAL A 153 34.53 -18.76 -7.96
C VAL A 153 33.15 -18.33 -7.48
N LEU A 154 32.76 -18.74 -6.27
CA LEU A 154 31.54 -18.21 -5.64
C LEU A 154 31.70 -16.70 -5.46
N CYS A 155 30.62 -15.96 -5.65
CA CYS A 155 30.65 -14.52 -5.43
C CYS A 155 30.91 -14.21 -3.94
N TYR A 156 32.00 -13.51 -3.63
CA TYR A 156 32.38 -13.13 -2.26
C TYR A 156 31.29 -12.37 -1.50
N GLU A 157 30.38 -11.69 -2.20
CA GLU A 157 29.35 -10.84 -1.61
C GLU A 157 28.10 -11.62 -1.19
N CYS A 158 27.68 -12.59 -2.01
CA CYS A 158 26.42 -13.30 -1.80
C CYS A 158 26.59 -14.81 -1.56
N ASP A 159 27.83 -15.31 -1.56
CA ASP A 159 28.19 -16.71 -1.32
C ASP A 159 27.33 -17.70 -2.13
N GLY A 160 27.16 -17.42 -3.42
CA GLY A 160 26.39 -18.29 -4.29
C GLY A 160 24.88 -18.08 -4.32
N LEU A 161 24.31 -17.17 -3.51
CA LEU A 161 22.88 -16.92 -3.48
C LEU A 161 22.34 -16.18 -4.71
N GLY A 162 23.14 -15.29 -5.30
CA GLY A 162 22.71 -14.44 -6.41
C GLY A 162 21.76 -13.29 -6.02
N VAL A 163 21.14 -13.32 -4.84
CA VAL A 163 20.31 -12.20 -4.35
C VAL A 163 21.13 -11.16 -3.58
N CYS A 164 20.61 -9.95 -3.46
CA CYS A 164 21.23 -8.88 -2.67
C CYS A 164 21.28 -9.30 -1.19
N PRO A 165 22.46 -9.31 -0.54
CA PRO A 165 22.59 -9.74 0.85
C PRO A 165 21.91 -8.78 1.82
N GLU A 166 21.98 -7.47 1.54
CA GLU A 166 21.40 -6.42 2.40
C GLU A 166 19.89 -6.55 2.56
N CYS A 167 19.16 -6.71 1.44
CA CYS A 167 17.70 -6.87 1.49
C CYS A 167 17.23 -8.33 1.43
N GLY A 168 18.16 -9.30 1.42
CA GLY A 168 17.84 -10.72 1.23
C GLY A 168 17.02 -11.00 -0.03
N GLY A 169 17.18 -10.20 -1.09
CA GLY A 169 16.41 -10.32 -2.33
C GLY A 169 15.02 -9.65 -2.35
N ARG A 170 14.63 -8.91 -1.32
CA ARG A 170 13.33 -8.19 -1.30
C ARG A 170 13.29 -6.96 -2.20
N GLY A 171 14.44 -6.32 -2.40
CA GLY A 171 14.56 -5.03 -3.09
C GLY A 171 14.23 -3.81 -2.22
N TRP A 172 13.87 -4.04 -0.96
CA TRP A 172 13.52 -2.99 0.00
C TRP A 172 13.96 -3.39 1.41
N LEU A 173 14.11 -2.40 2.27
CA LEU A 173 14.38 -2.52 3.70
C LEU A 173 13.19 -1.98 4.50
N THR A 174 12.99 -2.49 5.71
CA THR A 174 12.00 -1.95 6.64
C THR A 174 12.49 -0.61 7.18
N ASP A 175 11.62 0.40 7.13
CA ASP A 175 11.87 1.71 7.73
C ASP A 175 10.76 2.03 8.73
N ALA A 176 11.12 2.58 9.89
CA ALA A 176 10.15 2.84 10.97
C ALA A 176 9.21 4.02 10.66
N ALA A 177 9.56 4.90 9.74
CA ALA A 177 8.74 6.06 9.36
C ALA A 177 7.93 5.80 8.08
N ALA A 178 8.56 5.16 7.08
CA ALA A 178 7.99 4.94 5.75
C ALA A 178 7.47 3.51 5.52
N GLY A 179 7.69 2.59 6.45
CA GLY A 179 7.36 1.16 6.34
C GLY A 179 8.33 0.39 5.45
N ARG A 180 8.47 0.80 4.20
CA ARG A 180 9.44 0.24 3.25
C ARG A 180 10.19 1.34 2.52
N VAL A 181 11.50 1.18 2.42
CA VAL A 181 12.37 2.01 1.59
C VAL A 181 13.08 1.13 0.57
N THR A 182 13.28 1.64 -0.64
CA THR A 182 14.08 0.95 -1.67
C THR A 182 15.47 0.63 -1.12
N CYS A 183 15.92 -0.62 -1.28
CA CYS A 183 17.22 -1.03 -0.78
C CYS A 183 18.32 -0.22 -1.49
N PRO A 184 19.18 0.51 -0.76
CA PRO A 184 20.20 1.34 -1.39
C PRO A 184 21.26 0.50 -2.13
N GLU A 185 21.56 -0.70 -1.64
CA GLU A 185 22.59 -1.59 -2.21
C GLU A 185 22.20 -2.11 -3.59
N CYS A 186 20.98 -2.62 -3.76
CA CYS A 186 20.52 -3.15 -5.04
C CYS A 186 19.60 -2.21 -5.83
N SER A 187 19.29 -1.02 -5.30
CA SER A 187 18.33 -0.06 -5.89
C SER A 187 16.99 -0.69 -6.31
N GLY A 188 16.46 -1.62 -5.51
CA GLY A 188 15.23 -2.34 -5.84
C GLY A 188 15.37 -3.53 -6.81
N GLY A 189 16.56 -3.75 -7.39
CA GLY A 189 16.82 -4.81 -8.36
C GLY A 189 16.86 -6.24 -7.83
N ARG A 190 16.84 -6.43 -6.49
CA ARG A 190 16.77 -7.74 -5.77
C ARG A 190 17.98 -8.66 -5.96
N MET A 191 18.80 -8.45 -6.97
CA MET A 191 19.99 -9.24 -7.28
C MET A 191 21.23 -8.69 -6.57
N CYS A 192 22.21 -9.55 -6.33
CA CYS A 192 23.52 -9.15 -5.84
C CYS A 192 24.16 -8.19 -6.87
N PRO A 193 24.54 -6.96 -6.49
CA PRO A 193 25.11 -6.00 -7.43
C PRO A 193 26.47 -6.44 -7.99
N ILE A 194 27.17 -7.35 -7.30
CA ILE A 194 28.48 -7.85 -7.71
C ILE A 194 28.38 -8.94 -8.79
N CYS A 195 27.54 -9.96 -8.59
CA CYS A 195 27.40 -11.06 -9.55
C CYS A 195 26.16 -10.96 -10.46
N GLN A 196 25.32 -9.95 -10.25
CA GLN A 196 24.11 -9.69 -11.04
C GLN A 196 23.20 -10.92 -11.14
N GLY A 197 23.02 -11.63 -10.02
CA GLY A 197 22.19 -12.83 -9.99
C GLY A 197 22.87 -14.12 -10.42
N ALA A 198 24.15 -14.12 -10.78
CA ALA A 198 24.83 -15.34 -11.23
C ALA A 198 25.31 -16.26 -10.09
N GLY A 199 25.50 -15.74 -8.89
CA GLY A 199 26.05 -16.46 -7.73
C GLY A 199 27.55 -16.82 -7.85
N GLN A 200 28.15 -16.53 -8.99
CA GLN A 200 29.55 -16.85 -9.29
C GLN A 200 30.19 -15.73 -10.12
N LEU A 201 31.52 -15.66 -10.10
CA LEU A 201 32.33 -14.71 -10.86
C LEU A 201 33.39 -15.45 -11.67
N ALA A 202 33.61 -15.02 -12.92
CA ALA A 202 34.66 -15.56 -13.76
C ALA A 202 36.03 -15.08 -13.26
N ILE A 203 36.97 -15.99 -13.01
CA ILE A 203 38.31 -15.67 -12.49
C ILE A 203 39.04 -14.66 -13.41
N SER A 204 38.88 -14.81 -14.73
CA SER A 204 39.50 -13.94 -15.73
C SER A 204 38.96 -12.51 -15.74
N ARG A 205 37.84 -12.23 -15.07
CA ARG A 205 37.20 -10.91 -14.98
C ARG A 205 37.33 -10.28 -13.59
N LEU A 206 37.99 -10.95 -12.65
CA LEU A 206 38.18 -10.41 -11.31
C LEU A 206 39.13 -9.21 -11.34
N GLN A 207 38.69 -8.10 -10.78
CA GLN A 207 39.51 -6.92 -10.57
C GLN A 207 40.56 -7.19 -9.47
N PRO A 208 41.69 -6.46 -9.43
CA PRO A 208 42.73 -6.67 -8.43
C PRO A 208 42.24 -6.61 -6.97
N PHE A 209 41.29 -5.71 -6.67
CA PHE A 209 40.73 -5.62 -5.33
C PHE A 209 39.83 -6.83 -4.99
N GLN A 210 39.13 -7.40 -5.97
CA GLN A 210 38.25 -8.56 -5.78
C GLN A 210 39.05 -9.83 -5.54
N ARG A 211 40.23 -9.95 -6.15
CA ARG A 211 41.15 -11.09 -5.94
C ARG A 211 41.58 -11.24 -4.48
N ARG A 212 41.56 -10.16 -3.69
CA ARG A 212 41.88 -10.21 -2.24
C ARG A 212 40.91 -11.07 -1.42
N PHE A 213 39.69 -11.31 -1.93
CA PHE A 213 38.73 -12.21 -1.30
C PHE A 213 38.96 -13.70 -1.64
N TYR A 214 39.93 -14.01 -2.52
CA TYR A 214 40.19 -15.36 -2.99
C TYR A 214 41.71 -15.67 -2.93
N PRO A 215 42.27 -15.88 -1.73
CA PRO A 215 43.72 -16.04 -1.55
C PRO A 215 44.29 -17.29 -2.23
N ASP A 216 43.46 -18.30 -2.50
CA ASP A 216 43.87 -19.56 -3.12
C ASP A 216 43.90 -19.52 -4.66
N LEU A 217 43.51 -18.39 -5.27
CA LEU A 217 43.59 -18.25 -6.72
C LEU A 217 45.05 -18.02 -7.15
N PRO A 218 45.53 -18.73 -8.19
CA PRO A 218 46.83 -18.45 -8.78
C PRO A 218 46.85 -17.03 -9.36
N GLU A 219 48.03 -16.39 -9.30
CA GLU A 219 48.26 -15.06 -9.89
C GLU A 219 47.95 -15.01 -11.40
#